data_AF-A0A971ZJB6-F1
#
_entry.id   AF-A0A971ZJB6-F1
#
_cell.length_a   1.000
_cell.length_b   1.000
_cell.length_c   1.000
_cell.angle_alpha   90.00
_cell.angle_beta   90.00
_cell.angle_gamma   90.00
#
_symmetry.space_group_name_H-M   'P 1'
#
loop_
_entity.id
_entity.type
_entity.pdbx_description
1 polymer ?
#
loop_
_entity_poly.entity_id
_entity_poly.type
_entity_poly.pdbx_seq_one_letter_code
_entity_poly.pdbx_strand_id
1 'polypeptide(L)' 'MLLSELGGKEIVNLNNGERLGIIADSDIIVDEKTGKIISLIVPERKFQLKIFGGSQDMEIPWDCIRKIGQDMIIIEVEEI' A
#
# COMPACT_ATOMS: atom_id res chain seq x y z
N MET A 1 -9.37 13.43 7.21
CA MET A 1 -7.94 13.08 7.24
C MET A 1 -7.27 13.79 6.09
N LEU A 2 -6.13 14.43 6.34
CA LEU A 2 -5.31 15.05 5.30
C LEU A 2 -4.40 14.00 4.67
N LEU A 3 -4.08 14.14 3.39
CA LEU A 3 -3.13 13.25 2.71
C LEU A 3 -1.77 13.22 3.42
N SER A 4 -1.32 14.34 3.99
CA SER A 4 -0.08 14.41 4.76
C SER A 4 -0.08 13.53 6.01
N GLU A 5 -1.25 13.19 6.57
CA GLU A 5 -1.37 12.32 7.75
C GLU A 5 -1.17 10.84 7.40
N LEU A 6 -1.26 10.47 6.12
CA LEU A 6 -0.90 9.13 5.64
C LEU A 6 0.61 8.93 5.67
N GLY A 7 1.40 9.99 5.45
CA GLY A 7 2.86 9.92 5.41
C GLY A 7 3.46 9.19 6.61
N GLY A 8 4.39 8.27 6.36
CA GLY A 8 5.11 7.52 7.38
C GLY A 8 4.37 6.30 7.94
N LYS A 9 3.11 6.03 7.53
CA LYS A 9 2.42 4.81 7.96
C LYS A 9 2.91 3.56 7.24
N GLU A 10 3.02 2.48 7.99
CA GLU A 10 3.32 1.15 7.44
C GLU A 10 2.05 0.47 6.91
N ILE A 11 2.18 -0.28 5.83
CA ILE A 11 1.07 -1.07 5.27
C ILE A 11 1.26 -2.52 5.71
N VAL A 12 0.27 -3.07 6.41
CA VAL A 12 0.32 -4.41 7.00
C VAL A 12 -0.92 -5.21 6.62
N ASN A 13 -0.72 -6.46 6.18
CA ASN A 13 -1.81 -7.38 5.86
C ASN A 13 -2.38 -8.01 7.14
N LEU A 14 -3.70 -7.94 7.27
CA LEU A 14 -4.47 -8.49 8.38
C LEU A 14 -4.35 -10.01 8.49
N ASN A 15 -4.23 -10.71 7.36
CA ASN A 15 -4.31 -12.17 7.31
C ASN A 15 -3.04 -12.86 7.82
N ASN A 16 -1.87 -12.33 7.47
CA ASN A 16 -0.58 -12.94 7.79
C ASN A 16 0.35 -12.04 8.64
N GLY A 17 -0.05 -10.80 8.91
CA GLY A 17 0.75 -9.82 9.64
C GLY A 17 1.96 -9.30 8.86
N GLU A 18 2.05 -9.59 7.56
CA GLU A 18 3.18 -9.20 6.73
C GLU A 18 3.19 -7.70 6.49
N ARG A 19 4.39 -7.13 6.59
CA ARG A 19 4.66 -5.73 6.29
C ARG A 19 4.94 -5.57 4.79
N LEU A 20 4.02 -4.94 4.09
CA LEU A 20 4.09 -4.77 2.63
C LEU A 20 4.89 -3.55 2.20
N GLY A 21 4.96 -2.51 3.04
CA GLY A 21 5.69 -1.29 2.69
C GLY A 21 5.37 -0.09 3.58
N ILE A 22 5.77 1.09 3.14
CA ILE A 22 5.40 2.39 3.74
C ILE A 22 4.67 3.19 2.66
N ILE A 23 3.56 3.82 3.01
CA ILE A 23 2.75 4.59 2.05
C ILE A 23 3.49 5.81 1.46
N ALA A 24 4.51 6.33 2.14
CA ALA A 24 5.36 7.40 1.64
C ALA A 24 6.17 7.00 0.39
N ASP A 25 6.38 5.69 0.20
CA ASP A 25 7.06 5.13 -0.97
C ASP A 25 6.06 4.60 -2.02
N SER A 26 4.76 4.92 -1.90
CA SER A 26 3.68 4.37 -2.72
C SER A 26 3.00 5.46 -3.55
N ASP A 27 2.50 5.11 -4.73
CA ASP A 27 1.63 5.99 -5.52
C ASP A 27 0.15 5.77 -5.17
N ILE A 28 -0.68 6.77 -5.49
CA ILE A 28 -2.12 6.74 -5.25
C ILE A 28 -2.85 6.95 -6.57
N ILE A 29 -3.69 6.00 -6.97
CA ILE A 29 -4.61 6.18 -8.10
C ILE A 29 -5.86 6.91 -7.61
N VAL A 30 -6.22 7.99 -8.28
CA VAL A 30 -7.37 8.85 -7.92
C VAL A 30 -8.31 8.95 -9.12
N ASP A 31 -9.61 8.86 -8.85
CA ASP A 31 -10.63 9.18 -9.84
C ASP A 31 -10.61 10.70 -10.10
N GLU A 32 -10.22 11.10 -11.32
CA GLU A 32 -10.02 12.51 -11.70
C GLU A 32 -11.30 13.36 -11.60
N LYS A 33 -12.49 12.74 -11.67
CA LYS A 33 -13.76 13.46 -11.67
C LYS A 33 -14.29 13.68 -10.26
N THR A 34 -14.08 12.71 -9.37
CA THR A 34 -14.65 12.67 -8.03
C THR A 34 -13.64 12.94 -6.92
N GLY A 35 -12.33 12.85 -7.23
CA GLY A 35 -11.25 12.94 -6.25
C GLY A 35 -11.16 11.76 -5.30
N LYS A 36 -11.91 10.67 -5.54
CA LYS A 36 -11.87 9.47 -4.71
C LYS A 36 -10.61 8.68 -4.98
N ILE A 37 -9.99 8.15 -3.91
CA ILE A 37 -8.87 7.23 -4.04
C ILE A 37 -9.41 5.87 -4.50
N ILE A 38 -8.77 5.32 -5.54
CA ILE A 38 -9.11 4.03 -6.15
C ILE A 38 -8.21 2.93 -5.60
N SER A 39 -6.89 3.16 -5.59
CA SER A 39 -5.91 2.16 -5.16
C SER A 39 -4.58 2.80 -4.72
N LEU A 40 -3.80 2.01 -3.97
CA LEU A 40 -2.41 2.28 -3.60
C LEU A 40 -1.50 1.39 -4.45
N ILE A 41 -0.43 1.96 -5.00
CA ILE A 41 0.60 1.22 -5.74
C ILE A 41 1.84 1.13 -4.85
N VAL A 42 2.07 -0.04 -4.26
CA VAL A 42 3.14 -0.28 -3.29
C VAL A 42 4.29 -1.03 -3.98
N PRO A 43 5.50 -0.48 -4.02
CA PRO A 43 6.62 -1.17 -4.65
C PRO A 43 7.04 -2.40 -3.83
N GLU A 44 7.11 -3.59 -4.46
CA GLU A 44 7.65 -4.77 -3.79
C GLU A 44 9.16 -4.61 -3.56
N ARG A 45 9.56 -4.34 -2.31
CA ARG A 45 10.96 -4.38 -1.89
C ARG A 45 11.36 -5.81 -1.49
N LYS A 46 11.26 -6.77 -2.41
CA LYS A 46 11.86 -8.09 -2.20
C LYS A 46 13.38 -7.89 -2.10
N PHE A 47 13.94 -8.38 -0.99
CA PHE A 47 15.34 -8.28 -0.60
C PHE A 47 16.30 -8.45 -1.78
N GLN A 48 17.33 -7.61 -1.78
CA GLN A 48 18.35 -7.40 -2.80
C GLN A 48 19.05 -8.69 -3.27
N LEU A 49 18.44 -9.44 -4.19
CA LEU A 49 19.13 -10.54 -4.90
C LEU A 49 18.57 -10.83 -6.30
N LYS A 50 18.16 -9.81 -7.06
CA LYS A 50 17.74 -10.00 -8.46
C LYS A 50 18.59 -9.19 -9.42
N ILE A 51 19.62 -9.85 -9.94
CA ILE A 51 20.35 -9.50 -11.15
C ILE A 51 19.48 -9.74 -12.41
N PHE A 52 18.28 -10.34 -12.28
CA PHE A 52 17.36 -10.53 -13.42
C PHE A 52 15.89 -10.47 -12.96
N GLY A 53 15.10 -9.58 -13.56
CA GLY A 53 13.63 -9.57 -13.48
C GLY A 53 13.08 -8.46 -12.58
N GLY A 54 12.37 -7.50 -13.21
CA GLY A 54 11.93 -6.22 -12.64
C GLY A 54 11.12 -6.31 -11.35
N SER A 55 11.17 -5.21 -10.59
CA SER A 55 10.23 -4.92 -9.50
C SER A 55 8.81 -4.99 -10.04
N GLN A 56 7.96 -5.81 -9.43
CA GLN A 56 6.52 -5.76 -9.68
C GLN A 56 5.92 -4.90 -8.57
N ASP A 57 5.25 -3.83 -8.94
CA ASP A 57 4.51 -3.03 -7.98
C ASP A 57 3.21 -3.76 -7.65
N MET A 58 2.80 -3.70 -6.39
CA MET A 58 1.56 -4.28 -5.89
C MET A 58 0.46 -3.22 -5.90
N GLU A 59 -0.63 -3.48 -6.61
CA GLU A 59 -1.82 -2.65 -6.52
C GLU A 59 -2.76 -3.14 -5.40
N ILE A 60 -3.07 -2.26 -4.45
CA ILE A 60 -4.02 -2.51 -3.36
C ILE A 60 -5.24 -1.62 -3.59
N PRO A 61 -6.41 -2.20 -3.93
CA PRO A 61 -7.66 -1.46 -3.99
C PRO A 61 -7.97 -0.76 -2.66
N TRP A 62 -8.48 0.47 -2.71
CA TRP A 62 -8.80 1.23 -1.50
C TRP A 62 -9.80 0.51 -0.60
N ASP A 63 -10.70 -0.28 -1.20
CA ASP A 63 -11.70 -1.10 -0.49
C ASP A 63 -11.09 -2.22 0.36
N CYS A 64 -9.83 -2.58 0.14
CA CYS A 64 -9.11 -3.54 0.98
C CYS A 64 -8.63 -2.92 2.30
N ILE A 65 -8.65 -1.60 2.45
CA ILE A 65 -8.23 -0.92 3.69
C ILE A 65 -9.30 -1.16 4.77
N ARG A 66 -8.91 -1.87 5.83
CA ARG A 66 -9.77 -2.13 7.00
C ARG A 66 -9.65 -1.08 8.07
N LYS A 67 -8.46 -0.51 8.26
CA LYS A 67 -8.21 0.50 9.30
C LYS A 67 -7.02 1.37 8.97
N ILE A 68 -7.18 2.68 9.18
CA ILE A 68 -6.07 3.64 9.16
C ILE A 68 -5.83 4.09 10.60
N GLY A 69 -4.73 3.63 11.18
CA GLY A 69 -4.29 3.97 12.54
C GLY A 69 -3.35 5.18 12.57
N GLN A 70 -2.74 5.43 13.73
CA GLN A 70 -1.71 6.46 13.86
C GLN A 70 -0.43 6.08 13.10
N ASP A 71 0.02 4.82 13.22
CA ASP A 71 1.30 4.38 12.67
C ASP A 71 1.17 3.40 11.49
N MET A 72 -0.01 2.81 11.30
CA MET A 72 -0.19 1.74 10.31
C MET A 72 -1.53 1.81 9.57
N ILE A 73 -1.53 1.27 8.36
CA ILE A 73 -2.68 0.99 7.52
C ILE A 73 -2.83 -0.53 7.48
N ILE A 74 -3.95 -1.02 8.01
CA ILE A 74 -4.30 -2.43 7.99
C ILE A 74 -5.14 -2.68 6.76
N ILE A 75 -4.69 -3.61 5.93
CA ILE A 75 -5.42 -4.06 4.74
C ILE A 75 -5.77 -5.53 4.87
N GLU A 76 -6.78 -5.98 4.14
CA GLU A 76 -7.11 -7.40 4.03
C GLU A 76 -7.11 -7.80 2.55
N VAL A 77 -6.11 -8.60 2.18
CA VAL A 77 -5.97 -9.19 0.84
C VAL A 77 -5.69 -10.68 1.01
N GLU A 78 -6.38 -11.51 0.24
CA GLU A 78 -6.02 -12.93 0.08
C GLU A 78 -4.69 -13.00 -0.70
N GLU A 79 -3.83 -13.95 -0.33
CA GLU A 79 -2.40 -14.07 -0.71
C GLU A 79 -1.97 -13.39 -2.03
N ILE A 80 -0.83 -12.66 -1.96
CA ILE A 80 -0.16 -11.97 -3.07
C ILE A 80 0.83 -12.92 -3.75
#